data_AF-A0A2E0KTU5-F1
#
_entry.id   AF-A0A2E0KTU5-F1
#
_cell.length_a   1.000
_cell.length_b   1.000
_cell.length_c   1.000
_cell.angle_alpha   90.00
_cell.angle_beta   90.00
_cell.angle_gamma   90.00
#
_symmetry.space_group_name_H-M   'P 1'
#
loop_
_entity.id
_entity.type
_entity.pdbx_description
1 polymer ?
#
loop_
_entity_poly.entity_id
_entity_poly.type
_entity_poly.pdbx_seq_one_letter_code
_entity_poly.pdbx_strand_id
1 'polypeptide(L)'
;MSNSIVLKVSIMLTEIQAYKVMFAFLDEFWTTHKHDFNSEFPVLLGSMSLLSDDKPVDQGQWVYWERCLGSQTKLSEEEAFNKMLDFLEINRNYSEGDEIALVINRINLSFQEMLTKWKQIINEKKTN
;
A
#
# COMPACT_ATOMS: atom_id res chain seq x y z
N MET A 1 -34.53 -16.37 15.12
CA MET A 1 -33.21 -16.35 14.44
C MET A 1 -32.50 -15.10 14.92
N SER A 2 -31.51 -15.24 15.81
CA SER A 2 -30.78 -14.09 16.36
C SER A 2 -29.71 -13.67 15.36
N ASN A 3 -29.89 -12.51 14.73
CA ASN A 3 -28.84 -11.84 13.98
C ASN A 3 -27.77 -11.34 14.96
N SER A 4 -26.74 -12.15 15.21
CA SER A 4 -25.52 -11.66 15.86
C SER A 4 -24.86 -10.66 14.91
N ILE A 5 -24.97 -9.38 15.23
CA ILE A 5 -24.17 -8.32 14.63
C ILE A 5 -22.74 -8.56 15.11
N VAL A 6 -21.96 -9.28 14.31
CA VAL A 6 -20.51 -9.33 14.51
C VAL A 6 -20.01 -7.92 14.19
N LEU A 7 -19.80 -7.11 15.22
CA LEU A 7 -19.14 -5.81 15.08
C LEU A 7 -17.72 -6.08 14.60
N LYS A 8 -17.51 -5.95 13.29
CA LYS A 8 -16.20 -6.01 12.67
C LYS A 8 -15.42 -4.79 13.17
N VAL A 9 -14.52 -4.98 14.13
CA VAL A 9 -13.68 -3.91 14.67
C VAL A 9 -12.78 -3.42 13.53
N SER A 10 -13.04 -2.22 13.05
CA SER A 10 -12.20 -1.58 12.03
C SER A 10 -10.89 -1.15 12.66
N ILE A 11 -9.78 -1.51 12.02
CA ILE A 11 -8.43 -1.21 12.51
C ILE A 11 -8.07 0.18 12.04
N MET A 12 -7.69 1.05 12.98
CA MET A 12 -7.14 2.37 12.67
C MET A 12 -5.61 2.27 12.64
N LEU A 13 -5.04 2.55 11.47
CA LEU A 13 -3.60 2.60 11.23
C LEU A 13 -3.10 4.03 11.41
N THR A 14 -1.93 4.19 12.03
CA THR A 14 -1.18 5.44 11.92
C THR A 14 -0.58 5.58 10.52
N GLU A 15 -0.11 6.77 10.19
CA GLU A 15 0.56 7.08 8.91
C GLU A 15 1.73 6.12 8.61
N ILE A 16 2.58 5.87 9.61
CA ILE A 16 3.73 4.96 9.52
C ILE A 16 3.27 3.51 9.38
N GLN A 17 2.25 3.10 10.14
CA GLN A 17 1.71 1.74 10.03
C GLN A 17 1.10 1.50 8.65
N ALA A 18 0.34 2.45 8.12
CA ALA A 18 -0.22 2.39 6.78
C ALA A 18 0.88 2.35 5.70
N TYR A 19 1.96 3.12 5.85
CA TYR A 19 3.11 3.07 4.95
C TYR A 19 3.80 1.70 4.97
N LYS A 20 4.04 1.13 6.16
CA LYS A 20 4.63 -0.21 6.32
C LYS A 20 3.79 -1.30 5.67
N VAL A 21 2.48 -1.24 5.86
CA VAL A 21 1.54 -2.19 5.24
C VAL A 21 1.53 -2.01 3.73
N MET A 22 1.55 -0.76 3.24
CA MET A 22 1.70 -0.47 1.81
C MET A 22 2.95 -1.08 1.22
N PHE A 23 4.12 -0.85 1.82
CA PHE A 23 5.36 -1.41 1.33
C PHE A 23 5.31 -2.95 1.30
N ALA A 24 4.87 -3.58 2.39
CA ALA A 24 4.75 -5.03 2.45
C ALA A 24 3.78 -5.61 1.41
N PHE A 25 2.64 -4.95 1.20
CA PHE A 25 1.66 -5.37 0.20
C PHE A 25 2.21 -5.26 -1.23
N LEU A 26 2.87 -4.15 -1.57
CA LEU A 26 3.43 -3.95 -2.90
C LEU A 26 4.62 -4.88 -3.18
N ASP A 27 5.43 -5.19 -2.17
CA ASP A 27 6.53 -6.16 -2.25
C ASP A 27 6.03 -7.60 -2.47
N GLU A 28 4.99 -8.01 -1.74
CA GLU A 28 4.34 -9.32 -1.95
C GLU A 28 3.67 -9.39 -3.34
N PHE A 29 3.01 -8.31 -3.74
CA PHE A 29 2.41 -8.19 -5.07
C PHE A 29 3.46 -8.32 -6.16
N TRP A 30 4.60 -7.63 -6.04
CA TRP A 30 5.71 -7.78 -6.98
C TRP A 30 6.27 -9.19 -6.98
N THR A 31 6.52 -9.79 -5.81
CA THR A 31 7.04 -11.16 -5.71
C THR A 31 6.18 -12.16 -6.48
N THR A 32 4.86 -11.99 -6.41
CA THR A 32 3.88 -12.83 -7.13
C THR A 32 3.88 -12.57 -8.64
N HIS A 33 4.14 -11.34 -9.07
CA HIS A 33 4.02 -10.89 -10.46
C HIS A 33 5.33 -10.42 -11.08
N LYS A 34 6.49 -10.83 -10.54
CA LYS A 34 7.82 -10.32 -10.93
C LYS A 34 8.15 -10.50 -12.41
N HIS A 35 7.50 -11.45 -13.07
CA HIS A 35 7.66 -11.71 -14.50
C HIS A 35 6.97 -10.66 -15.37
N ASP A 36 5.98 -9.96 -14.82
CA ASP A 36 5.19 -8.94 -15.50
C ASP A 36 5.74 -7.53 -15.27
N PHE A 37 6.56 -7.32 -14.23
CA PHE A 37 7.12 -6.03 -13.83
C PHE A 37 8.60 -6.16 -13.48
N ASN A 38 9.48 -5.70 -14.36
CA ASN A 38 10.93 -5.95 -14.21
C ASN A 38 11.80 -4.70 -14.33
N SER A 39 11.21 -3.52 -14.56
CA SER A 39 11.97 -2.30 -14.79
C SER A 39 11.66 -1.21 -13.78
N GLU A 40 10.44 -0.68 -13.75
CA GLU A 40 10.10 0.51 -12.98
C GLU A 40 9.54 0.18 -11.60
N PHE A 41 8.64 -0.80 -11.54
CA PHE A 41 8.03 -1.18 -10.28
C PHE A 41 9.02 -1.68 -9.22
N PRO A 42 10.01 -2.57 -9.53
CA PRO A 42 11.04 -2.92 -8.56
C PRO A 42 11.95 -1.74 -8.17
N VAL A 43 12.14 -0.74 -9.04
CA VAL A 43 12.89 0.48 -8.70
C VAL A 43 12.12 1.32 -7.68
N LEU A 44 10.81 1.46 -7.86
CA LEU A 44 9.93 2.09 -6.86
C LEU A 44 9.97 1.35 -5.52
N LEU A 45 9.91 0.02 -5.51
CA LEU A 45 10.04 -0.76 -4.27
C LEU A 45 11.40 -0.53 -3.58
N GLY A 46 12.47 -0.43 -4.37
CA GLY A 46 13.79 -0.07 -3.85
C GLY A 46 13.81 1.29 -3.15
N SER A 47 13.14 2.30 -3.70
CA SER A 47 13.08 3.65 -3.12
C SER A 47 12.18 3.72 -1.87
N MET A 48 11.15 2.89 -1.80
CA MET A 48 10.22 2.79 -0.66
C MET A 48 10.78 1.98 0.52
N SER A 49 11.84 1.20 0.32
CA SER A 49 12.40 0.33 1.34
C SER A 49 12.72 1.09 2.62
N LEU A 50 12.40 0.52 3.78
CA LEU A 50 12.52 1.21 5.06
C LEU A 50 13.92 1.08 5.66
N LEU A 51 14.42 2.20 6.19
CA LEU A 51 15.60 2.27 7.04
C LEU A 51 15.24 1.91 8.50
N SER A 52 16.25 1.83 9.36
CA SER A 52 16.09 1.52 10.78
C SER A 52 15.26 2.53 11.57
N ASP A 53 15.04 3.73 11.03
CA ASP A 53 14.23 4.79 11.62
C ASP A 53 12.78 4.83 11.10
N ASP A 54 12.34 3.76 10.42
CA ASP A 54 11.01 3.61 9.81
C ASP A 54 10.69 4.61 8.70
N LYS A 55 11.70 5.27 8.12
CA LYS A 55 11.55 6.11 6.94
C LYS A 55 12.05 5.40 5.68
N PRO A 56 11.50 5.73 4.50
CA PRO A 56 11.99 5.18 3.25
C PRO A 56 13.42 5.65 2.94
N VAL A 57 14.15 4.83 2.20
CA VAL A 57 15.49 5.12 1.67
C VAL A 57 15.48 6.42 0.87
N ASP A 58 14.46 6.62 0.02
CA ASP A 58 14.22 7.86 -0.68
C ASP A 58 13.20 8.72 0.08
N GLN A 59 13.67 9.84 0.64
CA GLN A 59 12.84 10.79 1.37
C GLN A 59 11.72 11.38 0.49
N GLY A 60 11.89 11.42 -0.84
CA GLY A 60 10.85 11.82 -1.79
C GLY A 60 9.61 10.94 -1.68
N GLN A 61 9.76 9.65 -1.43
CA GLN A 61 8.65 8.72 -1.25
C GLN A 61 7.84 9.03 0.01
N TRP A 62 8.52 9.44 1.09
CA TRP A 62 7.81 9.87 2.30
C TRP A 62 6.99 11.13 2.04
N VAL A 63 7.57 12.11 1.34
CA VAL A 63 6.86 13.35 0.98
C VAL A 63 5.65 13.07 0.08
N TYR A 64 5.75 12.15 -0.87
CA TYR A 64 4.61 11.74 -1.70
C TYR A 64 3.53 11.06 -0.88
N TRP A 65 3.90 10.21 0.07
CA TRP A 65 2.96 9.61 1.00
C TRP A 65 2.22 10.65 1.85
N GLU A 66 2.96 11.58 2.48
CA GLU A 66 2.37 12.68 3.27
C GLU A 66 1.38 13.51 2.46
N ARG A 67 1.66 13.75 1.16
CA ARG A 67 0.74 14.44 0.25
C ARG A 67 -0.57 13.67 0.05
N CYS A 68 -0.51 12.34 -0.07
CA CYS A 68 -1.71 11.51 -0.19
C CYS A 68 -2.57 11.57 1.08
N LEU A 69 -1.93 11.62 2.25
CA LEU A 69 -2.60 11.67 3.55
C LEU A 69 -3.29 13.01 3.83
N GLY A 70 -2.72 14.12 3.35
CA GLY A 70 -3.20 15.46 3.66
C GLY A 70 -3.09 15.75 5.15
N SER A 71 -4.24 15.93 5.84
CA SER A 71 -4.29 16.17 7.29
C SER A 71 -4.68 14.93 8.11
N GLN A 72 -4.83 13.77 7.48
CA GLN A 72 -5.28 12.54 8.14
C GLN A 72 -4.12 11.84 8.86
N THR A 73 -4.22 11.72 10.19
CA THR A 73 -3.20 11.06 11.02
C THR A 73 -3.54 9.62 11.41
N LYS A 74 -4.80 9.22 11.16
CA LYS A 74 -5.31 7.87 11.36
C LYS A 74 -6.22 7.49 10.20
N LEU A 75 -6.04 6.28 9.71
CA LEU A 75 -6.77 5.75 8.56
C LEU A 75 -7.41 4.42 8.93
N SER A 76 -8.65 4.19 8.52
CA SER A 76 -9.17 2.83 8.45
C SER A 76 -8.38 2.01 7.42
N GLU A 77 -8.53 0.69 7.47
CA GLU A 77 -7.86 -0.23 6.54
C GLU A 77 -8.14 0.11 5.07
N GLU A 78 -9.38 0.49 4.76
CA GLU A 78 -9.82 0.82 3.40
C GLU A 78 -9.36 2.21 2.97
N GLU A 79 -9.40 3.20 3.86
CA GLU A 79 -8.82 4.51 3.57
C GLU A 79 -7.32 4.39 3.29
N ALA A 80 -6.58 3.63 4.10
CA ALA A 80 -5.15 3.39 3.88
C ALA A 80 -4.87 2.69 2.54
N PHE A 81 -5.72 1.73 2.15
CA PHE A 81 -5.63 1.09 0.84
C PHE A 81 -5.86 2.08 -0.32
N ASN A 82 -6.86 2.95 -0.20
CA ASN A 82 -7.11 3.99 -1.20
C ASN A 82 -5.97 5.01 -1.25
N LYS A 83 -5.37 5.36 -0.11
CA LYS A 83 -4.17 6.24 -0.07
C LYS A 83 -2.96 5.60 -0.75
N MET A 84 -2.83 4.27 -0.68
CA MET A 84 -1.81 3.55 -1.46
C MET A 84 -2.05 3.70 -2.97
N LEU A 85 -3.30 3.63 -3.43
CA LEU A 85 -3.62 3.86 -4.86
C LEU A 85 -3.29 5.31 -5.27
N ASP A 86 -3.64 6.30 -4.45
CA ASP A 86 -3.27 7.70 -4.68
C ASP A 86 -1.74 7.86 -4.79
N PHE A 87 -0.99 7.17 -3.92
CA PHE A 87 0.47 7.18 -3.92
C PHE A 87 1.07 6.57 -5.20
N LEU A 88 0.50 5.46 -5.69
CA LEU A 88 0.92 4.86 -6.95
C LEU A 88 0.63 5.79 -8.14
N GLU A 89 -0.51 6.49 -8.14
CA GLU A 89 -0.83 7.47 -9.20
C GLU A 89 0.15 8.66 -9.19
N ILE A 90 0.61 9.13 -8.02
CA ILE A 90 1.67 10.13 -7.95
C ILE A 90 2.94 9.60 -8.64
N ASN A 91 3.39 8.40 -8.27
CA ASN A 91 4.62 7.83 -8.83
C ASN A 91 4.51 7.53 -10.33
N ARG A 92 3.34 7.12 -10.81
CA ARG A 92 3.04 6.97 -12.24
C ARG A 92 3.27 8.27 -13.02
N ASN A 93 2.92 9.43 -12.46
CA ASN A 93 3.13 10.71 -13.14
C ASN A 93 4.61 11.09 -13.29
N TYR A 94 5.51 10.40 -12.56
CA TYR A 94 6.95 10.60 -12.62
C TYR A 94 7.69 9.41 -13.26
N SER A 95 7.00 8.32 -13.64
CA SER A 95 7.59 7.24 -14.42
C SER A 95 7.53 7.55 -15.91
N GLU A 96 8.52 7.06 -16.66
CA GLU A 96 8.54 7.22 -18.12
C GLU A 96 7.74 6.12 -18.83
N GLY A 97 7.48 5.01 -18.15
CA GLY A 97 6.75 3.84 -18.64
C GLY A 97 5.40 3.62 -17.96
N ASP A 98 4.77 2.52 -18.39
CA ASP A 98 3.40 2.15 -18.04
C ASP A 98 3.33 1.07 -16.95
N GLU A 99 4.45 0.60 -16.39
CA GLU A 99 4.41 -0.53 -15.44
C GLU A 99 3.59 -0.16 -14.19
N ILE A 100 3.78 1.04 -13.64
CA ILE A 100 3.00 1.50 -12.48
C ILE A 100 1.51 1.59 -12.83
N ALA A 101 1.17 2.04 -14.05
CA ALA A 101 -0.22 2.07 -14.50
C ALA A 101 -0.82 0.66 -14.61
N LEU A 102 -0.03 -0.33 -15.07
CA LEU A 102 -0.45 -1.73 -15.12
C LEU A 102 -0.66 -2.33 -13.72
N VAL A 103 0.19 -1.98 -12.74
CA VAL A 103 0.01 -2.37 -11.34
C VAL A 103 -1.32 -1.83 -10.81
N ILE A 104 -1.58 -0.53 -10.97
CA ILE A 104 -2.83 0.12 -10.53
C ILE A 104 -4.04 -0.55 -11.20
N ASN A 105 -3.98 -0.76 -12.51
CA ASN A 105 -5.05 -1.43 -13.26
C ASN A 105 -5.32 -2.84 -12.74
N ARG A 106 -4.28 -3.63 -12.48
CA ARG A 106 -4.43 -4.99 -11.95
C ARG A 106 -5.01 -4.99 -10.54
N ILE A 107 -4.60 -4.05 -9.68
CA ILE A 107 -5.17 -3.91 -8.35
C ILE A 107 -6.66 -3.56 -8.44
N ASN A 108 -7.04 -2.62 -9.31
CA ASN A 108 -8.43 -2.19 -9.48
C ASN A 108 -9.33 -3.28 -10.08
N LEU A 109 -8.84 -4.06 -11.04
CA LEU A 109 -9.59 -5.17 -11.63
C LEU A 109 -9.94 -6.26 -10.59
N SER A 110 -9.09 -6.44 -9.58
CA SER A 110 -9.28 -7.42 -8.50
C SER A 110 -9.43 -6.74 -7.13
N PHE A 111 -10.06 -5.56 -7.07
CA PHE A 111 -10.05 -4.69 -5.89
C PHE A 111 -10.42 -5.42 -4.58
N GLN A 112 -11.51 -6.19 -4.57
CA GLN A 112 -11.96 -6.89 -3.35
C GLN A 112 -10.99 -7.99 -2.90
N GLU A 113 -10.36 -8.70 -3.84
CA GLU A 113 -9.33 -9.69 -3.54
C GLU A 113 -8.09 -9.01 -2.97
N MET A 114 -7.65 -7.91 -3.58
CA MET A 114 -6.48 -7.14 -3.15
C MET A 114 -6.70 -6.49 -1.78
N LEU A 115 -7.88 -5.93 -1.54
CA LEU A 115 -8.27 -5.40 -0.22
C LEU A 115 -8.33 -6.52 0.84
N THR A 116 -8.69 -7.74 0.45
CA THR A 116 -8.67 -8.90 1.37
C THR A 116 -7.25 -9.28 1.74
N LYS A 117 -6.33 -9.38 0.76
CA LYS A 117 -4.90 -9.62 0.98
C LYS A 117 -4.26 -8.53 1.86
N TRP A 118 -4.56 -7.26 1.55
CA TRP A 118 -4.16 -6.12 2.38
C TRP A 118 -4.56 -6.29 3.85
N LYS A 119 -5.81 -6.67 4.13
CA LYS A 119 -6.30 -6.91 5.49
C LYS A 119 -5.62 -8.10 6.16
N GLN A 120 -5.23 -9.14 5.40
CA GLN A 120 -4.45 -10.26 5.94
C GLN A 120 -3.08 -9.78 6.41
N ILE A 121 -2.36 -9.00 5.59
CA ILE A 121 -1.05 -8.42 5.93
C ILE A 121 -1.15 -7.57 7.20
N ILE A 122 -2.18 -6.72 7.33
CA ILE A 122 -2.40 -5.93 8.56
C ILE A 122 -2.49 -6.83 9.79
N ASN A 123 -3.20 -7.94 9.70
CA ASN A 123 -3.39 -8.85 10.83
C ASN A 123 -2.10 -9.61 11.19
N GLU A 124 -1.32 -10.05 10.20
CA GLU A 124 -0.05 -10.75 10.42
C GLU A 124 1.02 -9.84 11.04
N LYS A 125 1.02 -8.55 10.68
CA LYS A 125 1.95 -7.56 11.25
C LYS A 125 1.57 -7.12 12.67
N LYS A 126 0.39 -7.50 13.18
CA LYS A 126 0.01 -7.28 14.58
C LYS A 126 0.51 -8.36 15.53
N THR A 127 0.80 -9.55 15.02
CA THR A 127 1.20 -10.71 15.83
C THR A 127 2.70 -10.82 16.03
N ASN A 128 3.49 -9.93 15.42
CA ASN A 128 4.94 -9.82 15.56
C ASN A 128 5.30 -8.48 16.21
#